data_AF-A0A1Y2AZZ9-F1
#
_entry.id   AF-A0A1Y2AZZ9-F1
#
_cell.length_a   1.000
_cell.length_b   1.000
_cell.length_c   1.000
_cell.angle_alpha   90.00
_cell.angle_beta   90.00
_cell.angle_gamma   90.00
#
_symmetry.space_group_name_H-M   'P 1'
#
loop_
_entity.id
_entity.type
_entity.pdbx_description
1 polymer ?
#
loop_
_entity_poly.entity_id
_entity_poly.type
_entity_poly.pdbx_seq_one_letter_code
_entity_poly.pdbx_strand_id
1 'polypeptide(L)'
;MASSSTIAPKLDIDLHVKYIQNLDKKKDYTYHLTEHLRLNGVYWGLTALWIMGRQDALDREEMIKYVLSCWDEVAGTFGAHPGHDGHILGTLSGIQILIMQDAIDRVDVDRITKFLLARVAPNGSVSGDEFGESDTRFSYIMASALSLLGRLDDLDALYDGKGRDLVVQNIVDSMNFDGAFGTEPGAESHGGQVWVAVGALALLDRLHMVDNELLGWWLSERQLPNGGLNGRPEKLEDVCYSWWDLASLSIIGKIRWINGDKLINFILDAQDLEDGGIADRKGDWVDVFHTVFGVAGLSLLGYPGLQDIDPLYCMPADIIEKRGLKKPYFARPRMEQYPESS
;
A
#
# COMPACT_ATOMS: atom_id res chain seq x y z
N MET A 1 -31.30 17.16 -12.39
CA MET A 1 -31.03 16.61 -13.74
C MET A 1 -30.20 15.36 -13.52
N ALA A 2 -30.74 14.18 -13.84
CA ALA A 2 -29.94 12.95 -13.77
C ALA A 2 -28.85 13.06 -14.83
N SER A 3 -27.58 13.14 -14.43
CA SER A 3 -26.49 12.98 -15.38
C SER A 3 -26.62 11.56 -15.95
N SER A 4 -26.69 11.46 -17.28
CA SER A 4 -26.46 10.18 -17.95
C SER A 4 -25.10 9.69 -17.46
N SER A 5 -25.05 8.60 -16.71
CA SER A 5 -23.78 7.99 -16.31
C SER A 5 -23.11 7.43 -17.57
N THR A 6 -22.28 8.25 -18.19
CA THR A 6 -21.37 7.80 -19.23
C THR A 6 -20.42 6.79 -18.58
N ILE A 7 -20.43 5.56 -19.10
CA ILE A 7 -19.51 4.52 -18.66
C ILE A 7 -18.09 5.01 -18.92
N ALA A 8 -17.22 4.95 -17.90
CA ALA A 8 -15.84 5.39 -18.03
C ALA A 8 -15.08 4.51 -19.04
N PRO A 9 -14.06 5.03 -19.74
CA PRO A 9 -13.24 4.26 -20.68
C PRO A 9 -12.65 2.99 -20.04
N LYS A 10 -12.53 1.92 -20.84
CA LYS A 10 -11.85 0.68 -20.41
C LYS A 10 -10.41 0.98 -19.98
N LEU A 11 -9.90 0.20 -19.02
CA LEU A 11 -8.51 0.31 -18.56
C LEU A 11 -7.55 0.02 -19.72
N ASP A 12 -6.65 0.96 -20.02
CA ASP A 12 -5.60 0.77 -21.04
C ASP A 12 -4.30 0.23 -20.41
N ILE A 13 -4.24 -1.10 -20.27
CA ILE A 13 -3.09 -1.79 -19.68
C ILE A 13 -1.79 -1.50 -20.45
N ASP A 14 -1.81 -1.56 -21.79
CA ASP A 14 -0.59 -1.39 -22.57
C ASP A 14 -0.03 0.03 -22.45
N LEU A 15 -0.90 1.03 -22.39
CA LEU A 15 -0.51 2.40 -22.18
C LEU A 15 0.09 2.61 -20.78
N HIS A 16 -0.50 2.04 -19.74
CA HIS A 16 0.02 2.13 -18.37
C HIS A 16 1.35 1.38 -18.19
N VAL A 17 1.55 0.25 -18.85
CA VAL A 17 2.84 -0.46 -18.89
C VAL A 17 3.91 0.41 -19.54
N LYS A 18 3.59 1.06 -20.67
CA LYS A 18 4.50 1.98 -21.36
C LYS A 18 4.84 3.19 -20.49
N TYR A 19 3.87 3.75 -19.77
CA TYR A 19 4.08 4.81 -18.78
C TYR A 19 5.14 4.40 -17.74
N ILE A 20 4.96 3.25 -17.09
CA ILE A 20 5.90 2.74 -16.07
C ILE A 20 7.31 2.53 -16.63
N GLN A 21 7.43 1.97 -17.84
CA GLN A 21 8.71 1.78 -18.52
C GLN A 21 9.44 3.09 -18.86
N ASN A 22 8.72 4.22 -18.89
CA ASN A 22 9.28 5.53 -19.25
C ASN A 22 9.64 6.41 -18.05
N LEU A 23 9.24 6.03 -16.82
CA LEU A 23 9.48 6.81 -15.60
C LEU A 23 10.97 7.17 -15.38
N ASP A 24 11.90 6.27 -15.75
CA ASP A 24 13.34 6.50 -15.54
C ASP A 24 14.07 7.14 -16.73
N LYS A 25 13.36 7.37 -17.86
CA LYS A 25 14.01 7.86 -19.09
C LYS A 25 14.26 9.37 -19.09
N LYS A 26 13.59 10.13 -18.23
CA LYS A 26 13.75 11.59 -18.11
C LYS A 26 14.52 11.93 -16.84
N LYS A 27 15.79 12.34 -16.99
CA LYS A 27 16.67 12.82 -15.90
C LYS A 27 16.68 14.34 -15.85
N ASP A 28 15.52 14.94 -15.65
CA ASP A 28 15.35 16.39 -15.53
C ASP A 28 15.43 16.86 -14.06
N TYR A 29 15.07 18.11 -13.78
CA TYR A 29 15.07 18.63 -12.41
C TYR A 29 14.10 17.86 -11.49
N THR A 30 12.95 17.43 -12.01
CA THR A 30 11.95 16.66 -11.27
C THR A 30 12.51 15.29 -10.85
N TYR A 31 13.39 14.70 -11.66
CA TYR A 31 14.11 13.49 -11.29
C TYR A 31 14.85 13.66 -9.95
N HIS A 32 15.62 14.74 -9.79
CA HIS A 32 16.39 14.96 -8.57
C HIS A 32 15.50 15.33 -7.37
N LEU A 33 14.43 16.09 -7.60
CA LEU A 33 13.48 16.42 -6.53
C LEU A 33 12.73 15.22 -5.95
N THR A 34 12.66 14.11 -6.67
CA THR A 34 11.91 12.91 -6.29
C THR A 34 12.81 11.75 -5.82
N GLU A 35 14.10 12.01 -5.59
CA GLU A 35 15.05 10.99 -5.10
C GLU A 35 14.56 10.34 -3.79
N HIS A 36 14.02 11.13 -2.87
CA HIS A 36 13.46 10.67 -1.59
C HIS A 36 12.24 9.72 -1.71
N LEU A 37 11.69 9.53 -2.91
CA LEU A 37 10.58 8.60 -3.18
C LEU A 37 10.98 7.43 -4.08
N ARG A 38 12.24 7.39 -4.56
CA ARG A 38 12.60 6.60 -5.75
C ARG A 38 12.43 5.10 -5.55
N LEU A 39 12.95 4.55 -4.46
CA LEU A 39 12.81 3.11 -4.17
C LEU A 39 11.34 2.70 -4.00
N ASN A 40 10.52 3.56 -3.36
CA ASN A 40 9.08 3.35 -3.28
C ASN A 40 8.43 3.37 -4.67
N GLY A 41 8.85 4.29 -5.54
CA GLY A 41 8.40 4.36 -6.94
C GLY A 41 8.69 3.09 -7.74
N VAL A 42 9.85 2.47 -7.52
CA VAL A 42 10.18 1.17 -8.14
C VAL A 42 9.22 0.07 -7.66
N TYR A 43 8.95 0.02 -6.35
CA TYR A 43 7.98 -0.90 -5.78
C TYR A 43 6.57 -0.67 -6.35
N TRP A 44 6.09 0.58 -6.37
CA TRP A 44 4.77 0.93 -6.92
C TRP A 44 4.64 0.51 -8.39
N GLY A 45 5.65 0.84 -9.21
CA GLY A 45 5.68 0.45 -10.62
C GLY A 45 5.68 -1.06 -10.81
N LEU A 46 6.52 -1.79 -10.08
CA LEU A 46 6.59 -3.26 -10.17
C LEU A 46 5.26 -3.90 -9.74
N THR A 47 4.66 -3.45 -8.64
CA THR A 47 3.38 -3.98 -8.15
C THR A 47 2.25 -3.71 -9.15
N ALA A 48 2.18 -2.52 -9.75
CA ALA A 48 1.21 -2.20 -10.79
C ALA A 48 1.37 -3.13 -12.01
N LEU A 49 2.61 -3.39 -12.44
CA LEU A 49 2.90 -4.33 -13.53
C LEU A 49 2.45 -5.75 -13.22
N TRP A 50 2.66 -6.22 -11.99
CA TRP A 50 2.17 -7.53 -11.55
C TRP A 50 0.63 -7.61 -11.58
N ILE A 51 -0.06 -6.59 -11.05
CA ILE A 51 -1.53 -6.53 -11.08
C ILE A 51 -2.05 -6.57 -12.52
N MET A 52 -1.34 -5.93 -13.46
CA MET A 52 -1.68 -5.94 -14.89
C MET A 52 -1.18 -7.18 -15.65
N GLY A 53 -0.55 -8.16 -14.99
CA GLY A 53 -0.05 -9.38 -15.63
C GLY A 53 1.17 -9.19 -16.54
N ARG A 54 1.99 -8.17 -16.24
CA ARG A 54 3.15 -7.72 -17.04
C ARG A 54 4.42 -7.63 -16.18
N GLN A 55 4.61 -8.57 -15.28
CA GLN A 55 5.72 -8.62 -14.32
C GLN A 55 7.14 -8.61 -14.95
N ASP A 56 7.26 -8.95 -16.24
CA ASP A 56 8.49 -9.00 -17.01
C ASP A 56 8.76 -7.71 -17.83
N ALA A 57 7.94 -6.67 -17.67
CA ALA A 57 8.08 -5.44 -18.44
C ALA A 57 9.30 -4.57 -18.07
N LEU A 58 9.96 -4.84 -16.94
CA LEU A 58 11.18 -4.17 -16.48
C LEU A 58 12.32 -5.18 -16.35
N ASP A 59 13.55 -4.73 -16.58
CA ASP A 59 14.74 -5.59 -16.44
C ASP A 59 14.95 -5.98 -14.97
N ARG A 60 14.94 -7.29 -14.70
CA ARG A 60 15.06 -7.83 -13.35
C ARG A 60 16.41 -7.52 -12.70
N GLU A 61 17.53 -7.69 -13.40
CA GLU A 61 18.85 -7.53 -12.78
C GLU A 61 19.20 -6.06 -12.57
N GLU A 62 18.84 -5.17 -13.50
CA GLU A 62 19.02 -3.74 -13.28
C GLU A 62 18.17 -3.22 -12.11
N MET A 63 16.94 -3.74 -11.96
CA MET A 63 16.10 -3.43 -10.81
C MET A 63 16.70 -3.92 -9.49
N ILE A 64 17.13 -5.18 -9.41
CA ILE A 64 17.78 -5.72 -8.20
C ILE A 64 19.05 -4.92 -7.88
N LYS A 65 19.88 -4.64 -8.88
CA LYS A 65 21.10 -3.84 -8.72
C LYS A 65 20.81 -2.43 -8.18
N TYR A 66 19.73 -1.80 -8.64
CA TYR A 66 19.28 -0.51 -8.12
C TYR A 66 18.81 -0.61 -6.66
N VAL A 67 18.02 -1.62 -6.31
CA VAL A 67 17.62 -1.83 -4.90
C VAL A 67 18.84 -2.01 -4.00
N LEU A 68 19.80 -2.84 -4.41
CA LEU A 68 21.03 -3.09 -3.65
C LEU A 68 21.93 -1.85 -3.53
N SER A 69 21.89 -0.92 -4.49
CA SER A 69 22.66 0.32 -4.39
C SER A 69 22.04 1.34 -3.41
N CYS A 70 20.78 1.14 -3.00
CA CYS A 70 20.14 1.90 -1.91
C CYS A 70 20.51 1.38 -0.51
N TRP A 71 21.38 0.38 -0.39
CA TRP A 71 21.82 -0.14 0.91
C TRP A 71 22.64 0.88 1.69
N ASP A 72 22.20 1.18 2.91
CA ASP A 72 22.93 1.96 3.89
C ASP A 72 23.71 1.01 4.81
N GLU A 73 25.03 1.02 4.66
CA GLU A 73 25.96 0.17 5.41
C GLU A 73 26.05 0.54 6.89
N VAL A 74 25.69 1.77 7.30
CA VAL A 74 25.70 2.18 8.70
C VAL A 74 24.45 1.68 9.40
N ALA A 75 23.27 1.98 8.83
CA ALA A 75 22.01 1.53 9.39
C ALA A 75 21.79 0.01 9.25
N GLY A 76 22.39 -0.61 8.22
CA GLY A 76 22.17 -2.03 7.89
C GLY A 76 20.80 -2.28 7.27
N THR A 77 20.33 -1.35 6.43
CA THR A 77 19.02 -1.42 5.77
C THR A 77 19.00 -0.56 4.49
N PHE A 78 17.83 -0.32 3.89
CA PHE A 78 17.68 0.51 2.69
C PHE A 78 17.25 1.96 2.96
N GLY A 79 17.88 2.89 2.26
CA GLY A 79 17.41 4.27 2.06
C GLY A 79 16.51 4.41 0.83
N ALA A 80 16.02 5.63 0.57
CA ALA A 80 15.12 5.90 -0.55
C ALA A 80 15.81 5.91 -1.94
N HIS A 81 17.10 6.21 -1.97
CA HIS A 81 17.96 6.31 -3.16
C HIS A 81 19.42 6.09 -2.73
N PRO A 82 20.36 5.73 -3.64
CA PRO A 82 21.76 5.57 -3.28
C PRO A 82 22.34 6.80 -2.58
N GLY A 83 22.99 6.57 -1.44
CA GLY A 83 23.57 7.63 -0.61
C GLY A 83 22.59 8.31 0.37
N HIS A 84 21.33 7.87 0.44
CA HIS A 84 20.39 8.30 1.47
C HIS A 84 20.47 7.39 2.70
N ASP A 85 20.18 7.97 3.87
CA ASP A 85 20.13 7.26 5.15
C ASP A 85 19.03 6.18 5.14
N GLY A 86 19.30 5.08 5.84
CA GLY A 86 18.39 3.97 5.99
C GLY A 86 17.10 4.38 6.71
N HIS A 87 15.96 4.06 6.10
CA HIS A 87 14.64 4.42 6.64
C HIS A 87 13.65 3.26 6.44
N ILE A 88 12.71 3.09 7.37
CA ILE A 88 11.78 1.95 7.35
C ILE A 88 10.92 1.87 6.07
N LEU A 89 10.55 3.03 5.50
CA LEU A 89 9.84 3.15 4.23
C LEU A 89 10.62 2.50 3.07
N GLY A 90 11.88 2.90 2.87
CA GLY A 90 12.74 2.34 1.83
C GLY A 90 13.05 0.86 2.11
N THR A 91 13.19 0.51 3.39
CA THR A 91 13.41 -0.86 3.85
C THR A 91 12.32 -1.81 3.37
N LEU A 92 11.04 -1.49 3.62
CA LEU A 92 9.93 -2.32 3.19
C LEU A 92 9.87 -2.43 1.67
N SER A 93 9.95 -1.30 0.94
CA SER A 93 9.95 -1.32 -0.53
C SER A 93 11.06 -2.19 -1.10
N GLY A 94 12.28 -2.12 -0.54
CA GLY A 94 13.40 -2.98 -0.91
C GLY A 94 13.09 -4.46 -0.68
N ILE A 95 12.57 -4.82 0.50
CA ILE A 95 12.16 -6.20 0.83
C ILE A 95 11.09 -6.70 -0.16
N GLN A 96 10.06 -5.89 -0.42
CA GLN A 96 8.96 -6.26 -1.30
C GLN A 96 9.44 -6.50 -2.73
N ILE A 97 10.27 -5.61 -3.28
CA ILE A 97 10.86 -5.78 -4.61
C ILE A 97 11.71 -7.05 -4.67
N LEU A 98 12.60 -7.26 -3.69
CA LEU A 98 13.48 -8.43 -3.67
C LEU A 98 12.69 -9.73 -3.52
N ILE A 99 11.60 -9.75 -2.76
CA ILE A 99 10.72 -10.92 -2.66
C ILE A 99 9.99 -11.16 -3.98
N MET A 100 9.42 -10.12 -4.59
CA MET A 100 8.71 -10.24 -5.88
C MET A 100 9.64 -10.70 -7.02
N GLN A 101 10.94 -10.39 -6.90
CA GLN A 101 11.98 -10.79 -7.86
C GLN A 101 12.74 -12.05 -7.44
N ASP A 102 12.35 -12.75 -6.37
CA ASP A 102 13.03 -13.95 -5.85
C ASP A 102 14.55 -13.71 -5.65
N ALA A 103 14.88 -12.69 -4.87
CA ALA A 103 16.25 -12.20 -4.66
C ALA A 103 16.52 -11.72 -3.21
N ILE A 104 15.65 -12.09 -2.26
CA ILE A 104 15.78 -11.69 -0.84
C ILE A 104 17.01 -12.32 -0.16
N ASP A 105 17.54 -13.40 -0.73
CA ASP A 105 18.79 -14.05 -0.30
C ASP A 105 20.05 -13.21 -0.57
N ARG A 106 19.94 -12.15 -1.37
CA ARG A 106 21.06 -11.26 -1.74
C ARG A 106 21.34 -10.18 -0.70
N VAL A 107 20.63 -10.17 0.44
CA VAL A 107 20.73 -9.12 1.47
C VAL A 107 20.85 -9.71 2.86
N ASP A 108 21.39 -8.92 3.79
CA ASP A 108 21.55 -9.32 5.17
C ASP A 108 20.23 -9.14 5.94
N VAL A 109 19.42 -10.21 5.95
CA VAL A 109 18.13 -10.25 6.65
C VAL A 109 18.28 -10.02 8.15
N ASP A 110 19.37 -10.45 8.77
CA ASP A 110 19.56 -10.32 10.22
C ASP A 110 19.87 -8.85 10.59
N ARG A 111 20.62 -8.12 9.76
CA ARG A 111 20.84 -6.68 9.93
C ARG A 111 19.56 -5.86 9.73
N ILE A 112 18.79 -6.17 8.69
CA ILE A 112 17.47 -5.53 8.47
C ILE A 112 16.57 -5.79 9.67
N THR A 113 16.49 -7.03 10.16
CA THR A 113 15.70 -7.40 11.33
C THR A 113 16.12 -6.62 12.56
N LYS A 114 17.43 -6.52 12.83
CA LYS A 114 17.97 -5.71 13.92
C LYS A 114 17.61 -4.22 13.79
N PHE A 115 17.68 -3.65 12.58
CA PHE A 115 17.25 -2.28 12.32
C PHE A 115 15.77 -2.09 12.67
N LEU A 116 14.89 -2.96 12.19
CA LEU A 116 13.44 -2.89 12.42
C LEU A 116 13.08 -2.98 13.90
N LEU A 117 13.66 -3.93 14.63
CA LEU A 117 13.40 -4.10 16.07
C LEU A 117 13.90 -2.90 16.89
N ALA A 118 14.99 -2.26 16.46
CA ALA A 118 15.52 -1.06 17.11
C ALA A 118 14.66 0.20 16.91
N ARG A 119 13.64 0.15 16.03
CA ARG A 119 12.65 1.24 15.84
C ARG A 119 11.48 1.16 16.82
N VAL A 120 11.27 0.03 17.47
CA VAL A 120 10.22 -0.11 18.48
C VAL A 120 10.71 0.56 19.76
N ALA A 121 9.89 1.45 20.33
CA ALA A 121 10.17 2.14 21.58
C ALA A 121 9.47 1.45 22.78
N PRO A 122 9.89 1.73 24.04
CA PRO A 122 9.30 1.08 25.22
C PRO A 122 7.81 1.37 25.46
N ASN A 123 7.26 2.42 24.84
CA ASN A 123 5.82 2.73 24.84
C ASN A 123 5.08 2.06 23.66
N GLY A 124 5.75 1.24 22.86
CA GLY A 124 5.19 0.54 21.69
C GLY A 124 5.14 1.37 20.41
N SER A 125 5.47 2.66 20.45
CA SER A 125 5.53 3.48 19.24
C SER A 125 6.70 3.03 18.35
N VAL A 126 6.56 3.17 17.04
CA VAL A 126 7.58 2.73 16.07
C VAL A 126 8.08 3.93 15.30
N SER A 127 9.40 4.13 15.27
CA SER A 127 10.01 5.24 14.53
C SER A 127 10.40 4.87 13.09
N GLY A 128 10.50 5.87 12.22
CA GLY A 128 10.96 5.67 10.84
C GLY A 128 12.47 5.42 10.73
N ASP A 129 13.22 6.07 11.61
CA ASP A 129 14.69 6.07 11.69
C ASP A 129 15.14 6.35 13.15
N GLU A 130 16.40 6.73 13.33
CA GLU A 130 16.99 7.08 14.63
C GLU A 130 16.60 8.46 15.17
N PHE A 131 16.00 9.34 14.35
CA PHE A 131 15.63 10.70 14.74
C PHE A 131 14.25 10.79 15.40
N GLY A 132 13.49 9.69 15.39
CA GLY A 132 12.38 9.46 16.32
C GLY A 132 11.01 9.97 15.88
N GLU A 133 10.82 10.34 14.60
CA GLU A 133 9.46 10.49 14.04
C GLU A 133 8.71 9.18 14.23
N SER A 134 7.51 9.21 14.81
CA SER A 134 6.65 8.05 15.01
C SER A 134 5.28 8.27 14.37
N ASP A 135 4.73 7.21 13.80
CA ASP A 135 3.43 7.20 13.11
C ASP A 135 2.91 5.75 13.06
N THR A 136 1.60 5.53 13.13
CA THR A 136 0.98 4.20 12.97
C THR A 136 1.34 3.52 11.64
N ARG A 137 1.69 4.30 10.58
CA ARG A 137 2.32 3.80 9.35
C ARG A 137 3.57 2.98 9.63
N PHE A 138 4.45 3.44 10.51
CA PHE A 138 5.71 2.75 10.81
C PHE A 138 5.48 1.44 11.55
N SER A 139 4.44 1.36 12.40
CA SER A 139 4.02 0.11 13.04
C SER A 139 3.60 -0.96 12.01
N TYR A 140 2.82 -0.58 11.00
CA TYR A 140 2.48 -1.47 9.89
C TYR A 140 3.70 -1.87 9.07
N ILE A 141 4.53 -0.90 8.68
CA ILE A 141 5.70 -1.16 7.83
C ILE A 141 6.65 -2.12 8.53
N MET A 142 6.88 -1.94 9.83
CA MET A 142 7.67 -2.84 10.66
C MET A 142 7.07 -4.24 10.69
N ALA A 143 5.78 -4.38 11.03
CA ALA A 143 5.11 -5.67 11.11
C ALA A 143 5.08 -6.40 9.75
N SER A 144 4.83 -5.66 8.66
CA SER A 144 4.82 -6.19 7.29
C SER A 144 6.21 -6.67 6.88
N ALA A 145 7.25 -5.88 7.12
CA ALA A 145 8.63 -6.25 6.83
C ALA A 145 9.07 -7.49 7.63
N LEU A 146 8.86 -7.51 8.94
CA LEU A 146 9.21 -8.67 9.77
C LEU A 146 8.41 -9.91 9.36
N SER A 147 7.12 -9.78 9.03
CA SER A 147 6.31 -10.89 8.54
C SER A 147 6.84 -11.46 7.22
N LEU A 148 7.14 -10.60 6.24
CA LEU A 148 7.72 -10.99 4.95
C LEU A 148 9.08 -11.71 5.09
N LEU A 149 9.87 -11.32 6.10
CA LEU A 149 11.16 -11.92 6.43
C LEU A 149 11.06 -13.18 7.32
N GLY A 150 9.87 -13.53 7.82
CA GLY A 150 9.69 -14.66 8.75
C GLY A 150 10.31 -14.40 10.13
N ARG A 151 10.28 -13.14 10.57
CA ARG A 151 10.91 -12.62 11.80
C ARG A 151 9.91 -11.88 12.70
N LEU A 152 8.61 -12.03 12.47
CA LEU A 152 7.58 -11.34 13.24
C LEU A 152 7.62 -11.69 14.74
N ASP A 153 7.99 -12.93 15.07
CA ASP A 153 8.11 -13.42 16.44
C ASP A 153 9.28 -12.80 17.21
N ASP A 154 10.24 -12.16 16.53
CA ASP A 154 11.36 -11.49 17.19
C ASP A 154 10.90 -10.26 18.00
N LEU A 155 9.70 -9.73 17.73
CA LEU A 155 9.06 -8.72 18.58
C LEU A 155 8.85 -9.20 20.01
N ASP A 156 8.65 -10.49 20.22
CA ASP A 156 8.41 -11.06 21.55
C ASP A 156 9.71 -11.12 22.37
N ALA A 157 10.89 -10.94 21.75
CA ALA A 157 12.15 -10.82 22.49
C ALA A 157 12.37 -9.43 23.11
N LEU A 158 11.60 -8.42 22.69
CA LEU A 158 11.73 -7.06 23.20
C LEU A 158 11.03 -6.89 24.55
N TYR A 159 11.62 -6.04 25.40
CA TYR A 159 11.03 -5.55 26.64
C TYR A 159 10.47 -6.65 27.56
N ASP A 160 11.28 -7.68 27.81
CA ASP A 160 10.93 -8.81 28.69
C ASP A 160 9.67 -9.56 28.24
N GLY A 161 9.51 -9.81 26.93
CA GLY A 161 8.36 -10.55 26.41
C GLY A 161 7.17 -9.68 25.98
N LYS A 162 7.31 -8.34 25.98
CA LYS A 162 6.17 -7.42 25.84
C LYS A 162 6.16 -6.62 24.54
N GLY A 163 7.20 -6.72 23.71
CA GLY A 163 7.31 -5.90 22.50
C GLY A 163 6.08 -5.92 21.61
N ARG A 164 5.58 -7.11 21.27
CA ARG A 164 4.36 -7.26 20.46
C ARG A 164 3.15 -6.59 21.09
N ASP A 165 2.88 -6.86 22.36
CA ASP A 165 1.71 -6.31 23.06
C ASP A 165 1.81 -4.78 23.21
N LEU A 166 3.02 -4.23 23.40
CA LEU A 166 3.25 -2.79 23.43
C LEU A 166 2.92 -2.13 22.08
N VAL A 167 3.41 -2.70 20.97
CA VAL A 167 3.10 -2.21 19.61
C VAL A 167 1.60 -2.26 19.33
N VAL A 168 0.96 -3.39 19.68
CA VAL A 168 -0.49 -3.55 19.53
C VAL A 168 -1.24 -2.48 20.34
N GLN A 169 -0.84 -2.25 21.59
CA GLN A 169 -1.48 -1.25 22.43
C GLN A 169 -1.32 0.15 21.86
N ASN A 170 -0.15 0.51 21.33
CA ASN A 170 0.08 1.82 20.71
C ASN A 170 -0.82 2.05 19.47
N ILE A 171 -1.02 1.02 18.64
CA ILE A 171 -1.96 1.08 17.52
C ILE A 171 -3.39 1.28 18.02
N VAL A 172 -3.81 0.53 19.05
CA VAL A 172 -5.15 0.61 19.63
C VAL A 172 -5.40 1.95 20.30
N ASP A 173 -4.40 2.53 20.96
CA ASP A 173 -4.49 3.87 21.56
C ASP A 173 -4.66 4.98 20.51
N SER A 174 -4.32 4.69 19.24
CA SER A 174 -4.53 5.59 18.10
C SER A 174 -5.93 5.45 17.46
N MET A 175 -6.78 4.56 17.99
CA MET A 175 -8.17 4.41 17.58
C MET A 175 -9.05 5.50 18.22
N ASN A 176 -9.88 6.14 17.41
CA ASN A 176 -10.79 7.20 17.82
C ASN A 176 -12.19 6.68 18.14
N PHE A 177 -13.04 7.56 18.68
CA PHE A 177 -14.43 7.26 19.05
C PHE A 177 -15.30 6.80 17.87
N ASP A 178 -14.90 7.11 16.63
CA ASP A 178 -15.57 6.75 15.40
C ASP A 178 -15.12 5.39 14.85
N GLY A 179 -14.28 4.66 15.62
CA GLY A 179 -13.74 3.34 15.27
C GLY A 179 -12.57 3.37 14.29
N ALA A 180 -12.24 4.54 13.73
CA ALA A 180 -11.14 4.73 12.80
C ALA A 180 -9.85 5.16 13.53
N PHE A 181 -8.76 5.32 12.78
CA PHE A 181 -7.41 5.51 13.34
C PHE A 181 -6.76 6.79 12.83
N GLY A 182 -6.02 7.45 13.73
CA GLY A 182 -5.12 8.55 13.41
C GLY A 182 -3.65 8.14 13.27
N THR A 183 -2.78 9.11 13.00
CA THR A 183 -1.31 8.94 12.96
C THR A 183 -0.74 8.55 14.33
N GLU A 184 -1.39 9.00 15.40
CA GLU A 184 -1.03 8.81 16.81
C GLU A 184 -2.28 9.02 17.69
N PRO A 185 -2.23 8.71 19.00
CA PRO A 185 -3.35 8.93 19.92
C PRO A 185 -3.87 10.38 19.89
N GLY A 186 -5.16 10.53 19.61
CA GLY A 186 -5.85 11.82 19.53
C GLY A 186 -5.71 12.55 18.18
N ALA A 187 -4.96 12.02 17.23
CA ALA A 187 -4.93 12.55 15.86
C ALA A 187 -6.24 12.21 15.12
N GLU A 188 -6.60 13.05 14.14
CA GLU A 188 -7.83 12.86 13.34
C GLU A 188 -7.81 11.52 12.59
N SER A 189 -8.94 10.82 12.61
CA SER A 189 -9.15 9.58 11.84
C SER A 189 -8.90 9.80 10.35
N HIS A 190 -8.12 8.93 9.70
CA HIS A 190 -7.72 9.07 8.29
C HIS A 190 -7.68 7.71 7.58
N GLY A 191 -8.19 7.61 6.35
CA GLY A 191 -8.31 6.36 5.58
C GLY A 191 -6.98 5.60 5.41
N GLY A 192 -5.92 6.33 5.05
CA GLY A 192 -4.56 5.79 5.01
C GLY A 192 -4.08 5.23 6.36
N GLN A 193 -4.47 5.85 7.48
CA GLN A 193 -4.11 5.42 8.82
C GLN A 193 -4.95 4.23 9.29
N VAL A 194 -6.20 4.16 8.87
CA VAL A 194 -7.05 2.98 9.04
C VAL A 194 -6.41 1.76 8.37
N TRP A 195 -5.96 1.87 7.12
CA TRP A 195 -5.38 0.72 6.42
C TRP A 195 -4.14 0.17 7.13
N VAL A 196 -3.19 1.04 7.50
CA VAL A 196 -1.98 0.60 8.20
C VAL A 196 -2.30 0.02 9.58
N ALA A 197 -3.20 0.64 10.35
CA ALA A 197 -3.57 0.12 11.67
C ALA A 197 -4.29 -1.23 11.59
N VAL A 198 -5.29 -1.36 10.71
CA VAL A 198 -6.04 -2.61 10.49
C VAL A 198 -5.12 -3.70 9.94
N GLY A 199 -4.26 -3.36 8.97
CA GLY A 199 -3.26 -4.26 8.40
C GLY A 199 -2.29 -4.76 9.48
N ALA A 200 -1.74 -3.86 10.29
CA ALA A 200 -0.83 -4.22 11.38
C ALA A 200 -1.50 -5.12 12.40
N LEU A 201 -2.72 -4.80 12.85
CA LEU A 201 -3.48 -5.64 13.78
C LEU A 201 -3.80 -7.01 13.18
N ALA A 202 -4.08 -7.11 11.88
CA ALA A 202 -4.30 -8.39 11.22
C ALA A 202 -3.00 -9.22 11.12
N LEU A 203 -1.87 -8.60 10.80
CA LEU A 203 -0.56 -9.25 10.77
C LEU A 203 -0.15 -9.77 12.16
N LEU A 204 -0.44 -9.00 13.21
CA LEU A 204 -0.12 -9.32 14.61
C LEU A 204 -1.15 -10.24 15.29
N ASP A 205 -2.13 -10.78 14.56
CA ASP A 205 -3.20 -11.64 15.09
C ASP A 205 -4.02 -10.97 16.20
N ARG A 206 -4.36 -9.69 15.99
CA ARG A 206 -5.12 -8.81 16.90
C ARG A 206 -6.27 -8.06 16.20
N LEU A 207 -6.69 -8.49 15.01
CA LEU A 207 -7.79 -7.86 14.27
C LEU A 207 -9.11 -7.80 15.07
N HIS A 208 -9.32 -8.72 16.02
CA HIS A 208 -10.49 -8.74 16.90
C HIS A 208 -10.61 -7.51 17.82
N MET A 209 -9.57 -6.67 17.92
CA MET A 209 -9.62 -5.41 18.67
C MET A 209 -10.36 -4.30 17.90
N VAL A 210 -10.59 -4.49 16.60
CA VAL A 210 -11.34 -3.54 15.76
C VAL A 210 -12.85 -3.83 15.85
N ASP A 211 -13.65 -2.79 16.09
CA ASP A 211 -15.10 -2.87 15.89
C ASP A 211 -15.40 -2.78 14.38
N ASN A 212 -15.56 -3.95 13.76
CA ASN A 212 -15.79 -4.06 12.31
C ASN A 212 -17.09 -3.41 11.83
N GLU A 213 -18.11 -3.28 12.68
CA GLU A 213 -19.36 -2.62 12.28
C GLU A 213 -19.18 -1.10 12.29
N LEU A 214 -18.66 -0.56 13.39
CA LEU A 214 -18.43 0.89 13.52
C LEU A 214 -17.42 1.40 12.48
N LEU A 215 -16.30 0.70 12.32
CA LEU A 215 -15.31 1.05 11.30
C LEU A 215 -15.87 0.89 9.88
N GLY A 216 -16.67 -0.16 9.65
CA GLY A 216 -17.35 -0.38 8.37
C GLY A 216 -18.24 0.79 7.98
N TRP A 217 -18.99 1.35 8.94
CA TRP A 217 -19.81 2.55 8.73
C TRP A 217 -18.95 3.76 8.38
N TRP A 218 -17.89 4.02 9.16
CA TRP A 218 -16.97 5.14 8.92
C TRP A 218 -16.35 5.09 7.51
N LEU A 219 -15.90 3.91 7.09
CA LEU A 219 -15.31 3.67 5.77
C LEU A 219 -16.34 3.81 4.64
N SER A 220 -17.57 3.30 4.80
CA SER A 220 -18.59 3.45 3.77
C SER A 220 -19.02 4.90 3.54
N GLU A 221 -19.02 5.72 4.60
CA GLU A 221 -19.30 7.16 4.56
C GLU A 221 -18.13 8.00 4.00
N ARG A 222 -17.07 7.35 3.48
CA ARG A 222 -16.06 8.00 2.65
C ARG A 222 -16.46 8.09 1.18
N GLN A 223 -17.44 7.29 0.74
CA GLN A 223 -17.83 7.30 -0.67
C GLN A 223 -18.68 8.52 -0.99
N LEU A 224 -18.16 9.38 -1.86
CA LEU A 224 -18.83 10.60 -2.31
C LEU A 224 -19.81 10.32 -3.45
N PRO A 225 -20.73 11.26 -3.77
CA PRO A 225 -21.74 11.06 -4.81
C PRO A 225 -21.20 10.68 -6.19
N ASN A 226 -19.99 11.13 -6.53
CA ASN A 226 -19.29 10.83 -7.78
C ASN A 226 -18.65 9.43 -7.81
N GLY A 227 -18.61 8.71 -6.69
CA GLY A 227 -18.13 7.33 -6.60
C GLY A 227 -16.76 7.17 -5.96
N GLY A 228 -15.94 8.23 -5.95
CA GLY A 228 -14.64 8.23 -5.29
C GLY A 228 -14.75 8.19 -3.77
N LEU A 229 -13.64 7.83 -3.13
CA LEU A 229 -13.52 7.76 -1.67
C LEU A 229 -12.61 8.89 -1.19
N ASN A 230 -12.96 9.53 -0.08
CA ASN A 230 -12.11 10.54 0.56
C ASN A 230 -11.39 9.94 1.79
N GLY A 231 -10.26 10.53 2.18
CA GLY A 231 -9.54 10.03 3.36
C GLY A 231 -10.15 10.41 4.69
N ARG A 232 -10.98 11.46 4.71
CA ARG A 232 -11.52 12.09 5.92
C ARG A 232 -12.85 12.77 5.62
N PRO A 233 -13.74 12.90 6.63
CA PRO A 233 -14.99 13.64 6.47
C PRO A 233 -14.77 15.04 5.88
N GLU A 234 -15.70 15.49 5.03
CA GLU A 234 -15.68 16.83 4.42
C GLU A 234 -14.46 17.14 3.53
N LYS A 235 -13.70 16.12 3.12
CA LYS A 235 -12.62 16.23 2.12
C LYS A 235 -13.07 15.75 0.73
N LEU A 236 -12.27 16.11 -0.27
CA LEU A 236 -12.42 15.59 -1.63
C LEU A 236 -12.00 14.12 -1.70
N GLU A 237 -12.60 13.42 -2.63
CA GLU A 237 -12.21 12.09 -3.07
C GLU A 237 -10.80 12.06 -3.67
N ASP A 238 -10.13 10.92 -3.65
CA ASP A 238 -8.82 10.71 -4.27
C ASP A 238 -8.66 9.23 -4.62
N VAL A 239 -8.11 8.92 -5.80
CA VAL A 239 -7.91 7.56 -6.29
C VAL A 239 -7.17 6.67 -5.30
N CYS A 240 -6.21 7.17 -4.52
CA CYS A 240 -5.46 6.33 -3.58
C CYS A 240 -6.33 5.73 -2.46
N TYR A 241 -7.45 6.36 -2.09
CA TYR A 241 -8.42 5.77 -1.15
C TYR A 241 -9.22 4.62 -1.74
N SER A 242 -9.21 4.47 -3.07
CA SER A 242 -9.66 3.23 -3.75
C SER A 242 -8.81 2.02 -3.37
N TRP A 243 -7.64 2.24 -2.77
CA TRP A 243 -6.89 1.23 -2.06
C TRP A 243 -7.04 1.35 -0.54
N TRP A 244 -6.72 2.49 0.07
CA TRP A 244 -6.65 2.59 1.55
C TRP A 244 -7.97 2.20 2.24
N ASP A 245 -9.09 2.76 1.79
CA ASP A 245 -10.39 2.47 2.40
C ASP A 245 -10.92 1.12 1.94
N LEU A 246 -10.74 0.80 0.65
CA LEU A 246 -11.24 -0.44 0.06
C LEU A 246 -10.54 -1.69 0.62
N ALA A 247 -9.21 -1.64 0.76
CA ALA A 247 -8.42 -2.71 1.36
C ALA A 247 -8.78 -2.88 2.83
N SER A 248 -9.02 -1.79 3.56
CA SER A 248 -9.55 -1.85 4.93
C SER A 248 -10.89 -2.57 4.97
N LEU A 249 -11.85 -2.17 4.13
CA LEU A 249 -13.15 -2.84 3.98
C LEU A 249 -12.99 -4.32 3.58
N SER A 250 -12.00 -4.67 2.76
CA SER A 250 -11.69 -6.05 2.39
C SER A 250 -11.25 -6.89 3.59
N ILE A 251 -10.35 -6.36 4.42
CA ILE A 251 -9.80 -7.04 5.60
C ILE A 251 -10.90 -7.28 6.65
N ILE A 252 -11.79 -6.31 6.88
CA ILE A 252 -12.90 -6.44 7.85
C ILE A 252 -14.16 -7.13 7.27
N GLY A 253 -14.12 -7.57 6.01
CA GLY A 253 -15.22 -8.30 5.36
C GLY A 253 -16.44 -7.44 4.97
N LYS A 254 -16.22 -6.15 4.72
CA LYS A 254 -17.23 -5.14 4.40
C LYS A 254 -17.09 -4.53 3.00
N ILE A 255 -16.28 -5.10 2.11
CA ILE A 255 -16.02 -4.58 0.73
C ILE A 255 -17.29 -4.31 -0.13
N ARG A 256 -18.43 -4.93 0.23
CA ARG A 256 -19.72 -4.75 -0.46
C ARG A 256 -20.53 -3.55 0.04
N TRP A 257 -20.06 -2.84 1.07
CA TRP A 257 -20.78 -1.72 1.69
C TRP A 257 -20.70 -0.41 0.90
N ILE A 258 -19.84 -0.35 -0.11
CA ILE A 258 -19.76 0.76 -1.05
C ILE A 258 -20.32 0.37 -2.42
N ASN A 259 -20.65 1.36 -3.24
CA ASN A 259 -20.98 1.16 -4.65
C ASN A 259 -19.71 0.93 -5.47
N GLY A 260 -19.42 -0.33 -5.80
CA GLY A 260 -18.20 -0.70 -6.53
C GLY A 260 -18.19 -0.23 -7.98
N ASP A 261 -19.35 -0.21 -8.66
CA ASP A 261 -19.42 0.21 -10.06
C ASP A 261 -19.10 1.71 -10.19
N LYS A 262 -19.59 2.53 -9.25
CA LYS A 262 -19.23 3.95 -9.19
C LYS A 262 -17.74 4.16 -8.91
N LEU A 263 -17.15 3.37 -8.01
CA LEU A 263 -15.72 3.48 -7.71
C LEU A 263 -14.85 3.06 -8.91
N ILE A 264 -15.23 2.00 -9.63
CA ILE A 264 -14.55 1.60 -10.88
C ILE A 264 -14.58 2.76 -11.88
N ASN A 265 -15.74 3.36 -12.12
CA ASN A 265 -15.84 4.50 -13.04
C ASN A 265 -14.97 5.68 -12.59
N PHE A 266 -14.95 5.99 -11.29
CA PHE A 266 -14.13 7.06 -10.74
C PHE A 266 -12.63 6.84 -11.00
N ILE A 267 -12.12 5.62 -10.76
CA ILE A 267 -10.71 5.27 -11.03
C ILE A 267 -10.40 5.38 -12.53
N LEU A 268 -11.26 4.83 -13.38
CA LEU A 268 -11.05 4.82 -14.83
C LEU A 268 -11.16 6.22 -15.45
N ASP A 269 -11.95 7.12 -14.88
CA ASP A 269 -12.03 8.52 -15.31
C ASP A 269 -10.74 9.31 -15.01
N ALA A 270 -9.90 8.83 -14.09
CA ALA A 270 -8.62 9.44 -13.72
C ALA A 270 -7.42 8.87 -14.49
N GLN A 271 -7.63 7.93 -15.41
CA GLN A 271 -6.56 7.39 -16.25
C GLN A 271 -6.20 8.36 -17.38
N ASP A 272 -4.91 8.47 -17.71
CA ASP A 272 -4.44 9.21 -18.87
C ASP A 272 -4.49 8.31 -20.12
N LEU A 273 -5.29 8.71 -21.10
CA LEU A 273 -5.52 7.98 -22.35
C LEU A 273 -4.54 8.37 -23.47
N GLU A 274 -3.64 9.33 -23.23
CA GLU A 274 -2.62 9.75 -24.19
C GLU A 274 -1.25 9.14 -23.84
N ASP A 275 -0.82 9.28 -22.58
CA ASP A 275 0.52 8.89 -22.14
C ASP A 275 0.54 7.76 -21.09
N GLY A 276 -0.63 7.43 -20.51
CA GLY A 276 -0.78 6.37 -19.51
C GLY A 276 -0.50 6.81 -18.07
N GLY A 277 -0.83 5.93 -17.13
CA GLY A 277 -0.84 6.24 -15.71
C GLY A 277 -2.24 6.66 -15.23
N ILE A 278 -2.40 6.71 -13.91
CA ILE A 278 -3.63 7.14 -13.24
C ILE A 278 -3.26 8.27 -12.28
N ALA A 279 -4.07 9.31 -12.24
CA ALA A 279 -3.91 10.48 -11.37
C ALA A 279 -4.77 10.38 -10.10
N ASP A 280 -4.62 11.35 -9.19
CA ASP A 280 -5.52 11.55 -8.03
C ASP A 280 -6.99 11.67 -8.47
N ARG A 281 -7.26 12.52 -9.47
CA ARG A 281 -8.58 12.73 -10.08
C ARG A 281 -8.45 12.99 -11.58
N LYS A 282 -9.59 12.93 -12.27
CA LYS A 282 -9.70 13.34 -13.67
C LYS A 282 -9.16 14.75 -13.88
N GLY A 283 -8.17 14.88 -14.76
CA GLY A 283 -7.55 16.15 -15.13
C GLY A 283 -6.33 16.54 -14.30
N ASP A 284 -6.01 15.81 -13.23
CA ASP A 284 -4.77 15.97 -12.48
C ASP A 284 -3.60 15.26 -13.21
N TRP A 285 -2.36 15.55 -12.80
CA TRP A 285 -1.17 14.88 -13.33
C TRP A 285 -1.07 13.45 -12.81
N VAL A 286 -0.72 12.52 -13.71
CA VAL A 286 -0.50 11.12 -13.35
C VAL A 286 0.80 10.93 -12.57
N ASP A 287 0.78 9.97 -11.66
CA ASP A 287 1.98 9.48 -10.99
C ASP A 287 1.89 7.97 -10.75
N VAL A 288 3.04 7.34 -10.47
CA VAL A 288 3.11 5.89 -10.28
C VAL A 288 2.44 5.45 -8.97
N PHE A 289 2.28 6.34 -8.00
CA PHE A 289 1.62 6.07 -6.72
C PHE A 289 0.10 5.89 -6.92
N HIS A 290 -0.57 6.83 -7.57
CA HIS A 290 -1.98 6.71 -7.93
C HIS A 290 -2.20 5.60 -8.97
N THR A 291 -1.24 5.37 -9.87
CA THR A 291 -1.29 4.24 -10.82
C THR A 291 -1.41 2.90 -10.09
N VAL A 292 -0.52 2.60 -9.12
CA VAL A 292 -0.58 1.32 -8.40
C VAL A 292 -1.87 1.19 -7.58
N PHE A 293 -2.29 2.24 -6.87
CA PHE A 293 -3.48 2.17 -6.02
C PHE A 293 -4.79 2.16 -6.81
N GLY A 294 -4.81 2.79 -7.98
CA GLY A 294 -5.92 2.66 -8.93
C GLY A 294 -6.09 1.23 -9.43
N VAL A 295 -5.03 0.61 -9.98
CA VAL A 295 -5.13 -0.77 -10.48
C VAL A 295 -5.32 -1.79 -9.35
N ALA A 296 -4.75 -1.56 -8.16
CA ALA A 296 -4.98 -2.42 -7.00
C ALA A 296 -6.44 -2.34 -6.51
N GLY A 297 -7.02 -1.14 -6.48
CA GLY A 297 -8.44 -0.94 -6.19
C GLY A 297 -9.34 -1.63 -7.21
N LEU A 298 -9.06 -1.49 -8.51
CA LEU A 298 -9.76 -2.21 -9.58
C LEU A 298 -9.65 -3.73 -9.41
N SER A 299 -8.48 -4.24 -9.01
CA SER A 299 -8.30 -5.67 -8.76
C SER A 299 -9.23 -6.17 -7.64
N LEU A 300 -9.28 -5.48 -6.49
CA LEU A 300 -10.17 -5.81 -5.37
C LEU A 300 -11.67 -5.68 -5.71
N LEU A 301 -12.02 -4.77 -6.63
CA LEU A 301 -13.38 -4.60 -7.13
C LEU A 301 -13.79 -5.66 -8.16
N GLY A 302 -12.87 -6.54 -8.54
CA GLY A 302 -13.15 -7.61 -9.50
C GLY A 302 -13.11 -7.15 -10.96
N TYR A 303 -12.41 -6.05 -11.29
CA TYR A 303 -12.26 -5.61 -12.68
C TYR A 303 -11.61 -6.71 -13.55
N PRO A 304 -12.10 -7.00 -14.77
CA PRO A 304 -11.61 -8.13 -15.55
C PRO A 304 -10.16 -7.92 -16.03
N GLY A 305 -9.43 -9.01 -16.21
CA GLY A 305 -8.07 -9.00 -16.78
C GLY A 305 -6.94 -8.62 -15.81
N LEU A 306 -7.25 -8.29 -14.55
CA LEU A 306 -6.25 -8.01 -13.51
C LEU A 306 -5.98 -9.25 -12.63
N GLN A 307 -4.74 -9.34 -12.13
CA GLN A 307 -4.31 -10.35 -11.16
C GLN A 307 -4.69 -9.95 -9.74
N ASP A 308 -4.87 -10.95 -8.87
CA ASP A 308 -5.26 -10.73 -7.48
C ASP A 308 -4.11 -10.10 -6.67
N ILE A 309 -4.47 -9.14 -5.81
CA ILE A 309 -3.58 -8.45 -4.88
C ILE A 309 -4.01 -8.76 -3.44
N ASP A 310 -3.05 -8.98 -2.55
CA ASP A 310 -3.32 -9.17 -1.12
C ASP A 310 -3.49 -7.80 -0.43
N PRO A 311 -4.66 -7.53 0.21
CA PRO A 311 -4.95 -6.23 0.83
C PRO A 311 -4.17 -5.95 2.11
N LEU A 312 -3.57 -6.95 2.75
CA LEU A 312 -2.71 -6.75 3.93
C LEU A 312 -1.30 -6.34 3.53
N TYR A 313 -0.76 -6.85 2.43
CA TYR A 313 0.62 -6.59 2.02
C TYR A 313 0.77 -5.60 0.86
N CYS A 314 -0.30 -5.33 0.11
CA CYS A 314 -0.23 -4.65 -1.20
C CYS A 314 0.77 -5.35 -2.14
N MET A 315 0.77 -6.68 -2.13
CA MET A 315 1.65 -7.52 -2.95
C MET A 315 0.83 -8.57 -3.71
N PRO A 316 1.34 -9.13 -4.82
CA PRO A 316 0.63 -10.16 -5.58
C PRO A 316 0.18 -11.31 -4.67
N ALA A 317 -1.11 -11.64 -4.72
CA ALA A 317 -1.71 -12.57 -3.77
C ALA A 317 -1.09 -13.97 -3.85
N ASP A 318 -0.65 -14.39 -5.04
CA ASP A 318 0.00 -15.68 -5.26
C ASP A 318 1.39 -15.75 -4.60
N ILE A 319 2.14 -14.64 -4.55
CA ILE A 319 3.43 -14.55 -3.84
C ILE A 319 3.20 -14.69 -2.34
N ILE A 320 2.23 -13.96 -1.78
CA ILE A 320 1.89 -14.03 -0.36
C ILE A 320 1.43 -15.45 0.03
N GLU A 321 0.61 -16.09 -0.81
CA GLU A 321 0.15 -17.46 -0.62
C GLU A 321 1.28 -18.48 -0.67
N LYS A 322 2.19 -18.38 -1.66
CA LYS A 322 3.37 -19.25 -1.76
C LYS A 322 4.30 -19.16 -0.54
N ARG A 323 4.31 -18.02 0.14
CA ARG A 323 5.06 -17.80 1.40
C ARG A 323 4.31 -18.26 2.66
N GLY A 324 3.06 -18.73 2.53
CA GLY A 324 2.25 -19.15 3.67
C GLY A 324 1.78 -17.99 4.55
N LEU A 325 1.77 -16.76 4.01
CA LEU A 325 1.47 -15.53 4.76
C LEU A 325 0.02 -15.06 4.60
N LYS A 326 -0.78 -15.75 3.78
CA LYS A 326 -2.17 -15.40 3.48
C LYS A 326 -3.04 -15.40 4.73
N LYS A 327 -3.65 -14.25 5.02
CA LYS A 327 -4.67 -14.08 6.08
C LYS A 327 -6.06 -13.95 5.44
N PRO A 328 -7.17 -14.14 6.19
CA PRO A 328 -8.51 -13.96 5.65
C PRO A 328 -8.78 -12.51 5.20
N TYR A 329 -9.32 -12.35 3.99
CA TYR A 329 -9.87 -11.09 3.46
C TYR A 329 -10.94 -11.38 2.40
N PHE A 330 -11.66 -10.36 1.94
CA PHE A 330 -12.74 -10.50 0.98
C PHE A 330 -12.57 -9.57 -0.23
N ALA A 331 -12.36 -10.14 -1.42
CA ALA A 331 -12.45 -9.41 -2.69
C ALA A 331 -13.85 -9.56 -3.33
N ARG A 332 -14.21 -8.66 -4.24
CA ARG A 332 -15.40 -8.86 -5.07
C ARG A 332 -15.14 -9.94 -6.12
N PRO A 333 -16.17 -10.71 -6.53
CA PRO A 333 -16.02 -11.65 -7.63
C PRO A 333 -15.54 -10.95 -8.89
N ARG A 334 -14.62 -11.59 -9.62
CA ARG A 334 -14.12 -11.10 -10.90
C ARG A 334 -15.28 -11.01 -11.89
N MET A 335 -15.41 -9.85 -12.55
CA MET A 335 -16.37 -9.62 -13.63
C MET A 335 -15.96 -10.43 -14.86
N GLU A 336 -16.93 -10.92 -15.63
CA GLU A 336 -16.66 -11.60 -16.90
C GLU A 336 -16.14 -10.61 -17.96
N GLN A 337 -16.74 -9.42 -18.01
CA GLN A 337 -16.38 -8.35 -18.93
C GLN A 337 -16.76 -6.99 -18.35
N TYR A 338 -16.03 -5.95 -18.72
CA TYR A 338 -16.39 -4.58 -18.39
C TYR A 338 -17.38 -4.05 -19.44
N PRO A 339 -18.48 -3.38 -19.04
CA PRO A 339 -19.48 -2.86 -19.97
C PRO A 339 -18.86 -1.97 -21.05
N GLU A 340 -19.33 -2.11 -22.28
CA GLU A 340 -18.94 -1.20 -23.37
C GLU A 340 -19.76 0.08 -23.30
N SER A 341 -19.12 1.22 -23.52
CA SER A 341 -19.83 2.49 -23.74
C SER A 341 -20.66 2.36 -25.02
N SER A 342 -21.98 2.33 -24.88
CA SER A 342 -22.95 2.30 -25.99
C SER A 342 -22.95 3.56 -26.83
#